data_AF-A0A8S3HDS6-F1
#
_entry.id   AF-A0A8S3HDS6-F1
#
_cell.length_a   1.000
_cell.length_b   1.000
_cell.length_c   1.000
_cell.angle_alpha   90.00
_cell.angle_beta   90.00
_cell.angle_gamma   90.00
#
_symmetry.space_group_name_H-M   'P 1'
#
loop_
_entity.id
_entity.type
_entity.pdbx_description
1 polymer ?
#
loop_
_entity_poly.entity_id
_entity_poly.type
_entity_poly.pdbx_seq_one_letter_code
_entity_poly.pdbx_strand_id
1 'polypeptide(L)'
;MSTQSAPSVGIEFTKVRSVKDALTLASSQKYDFLVVPIIRKQYGTDLLTNYGSKQSTWPAIASRLKGVGESADMSTALVALIRHVIDVDSSNIHIRNKATKLLQEELAAAQYFSVARVIIRIRNGNSTNLIRIAASTLNTLYFAYWFVFPTCASGNFDDDNEAELQPWLWWNKIYKLLDYHGKVYPVLELSADVPSEQAQKRWLGEPVRAVILPTKIFTTNAKGFPVLSPAHQLFIIKLIKLKVQFIIKGINPNDSALFEPYLQYLKYITRV
;
A
#
# COMPACT_ATOMS: atom_id res chain seq x y z
N MET A 1 -15.25 28.69 -10.91
CA MET A 1 -15.61 27.60 -9.98
C MET A 1 -15.00 26.30 -10.54
N SER A 2 -13.83 25.89 -10.05
CA SER A 2 -13.19 24.65 -10.50
C SER A 2 -13.97 23.46 -9.96
N THR A 3 -14.58 22.67 -10.84
CA THR A 3 -15.15 21.36 -10.49
C THR A 3 -14.04 20.52 -9.87
N GLN A 4 -14.09 20.27 -8.57
CA GLN A 4 -13.16 19.33 -7.94
C GLN A 4 -13.44 17.96 -8.54
N SER A 5 -12.47 17.44 -9.28
CA SER A 5 -12.51 16.07 -9.80
C SER A 5 -12.63 15.10 -8.61
N ALA A 6 -13.49 14.09 -8.74
CA ALA A 6 -13.66 13.07 -7.71
C ALA A 6 -12.29 12.43 -7.39
N PRO A 7 -12.01 12.09 -6.11
CA PRO A 7 -10.73 11.53 -5.75
C PRO A 7 -10.55 10.16 -6.42
N SER A 8 -9.31 9.88 -6.82
CA SER A 8 -9.00 8.62 -7.47
C SER A 8 -9.09 7.45 -6.49
N VAL A 9 -9.74 6.36 -6.90
CA VAL A 9 -9.98 5.18 -6.08
C VAL A 9 -9.38 3.95 -6.74
N GLY A 10 -8.48 3.28 -6.01
CA GLY A 10 -7.93 1.99 -6.37
C GLY A 10 -8.45 0.86 -5.49
N ILE A 11 -8.12 -0.37 -5.88
CA ILE A 11 -8.48 -1.59 -5.15
C ILE A 11 -7.22 -2.43 -4.88
N GLU A 12 -7.13 -3.03 -3.69
CA GLU A 12 -6.07 -3.96 -3.34
C GLU A 12 -6.57 -5.41 -3.35
N PHE A 13 -5.92 -6.24 -4.17
CA PHE A 13 -6.13 -7.68 -4.14
C PHE A 13 -4.95 -8.43 -3.52
N THR A 14 -5.25 -9.25 -2.51
CA THR A 14 -4.23 -10.05 -1.81
C THR A 14 -3.80 -11.28 -2.61
N LYS A 15 -4.69 -11.85 -3.42
CA LYS A 15 -4.47 -13.05 -4.23
C LYS A 15 -5.12 -12.90 -5.60
N VAL A 16 -4.32 -12.96 -6.66
CA VAL A 16 -4.79 -12.96 -8.05
C VAL A 16 -4.05 -14.01 -8.87
N ARG A 17 -4.73 -14.63 -9.84
CA ARG A 17 -4.12 -15.61 -10.75
C ARG A 17 -3.25 -14.91 -11.80
N SER A 18 -3.85 -13.98 -12.53
CA SER A 18 -3.24 -13.11 -13.55
C SER A 18 -3.35 -11.65 -13.10
N VAL A 19 -2.28 -10.86 -13.26
CA VAL A 19 -2.32 -9.43 -12.94
C VAL A 19 -3.04 -8.64 -14.03
N LYS A 20 -2.87 -9.03 -15.30
CA LYS A 20 -3.56 -8.43 -16.44
C LYS A 20 -5.08 -8.54 -16.31
N ASP A 21 -5.58 -9.73 -15.99
CA ASP A 21 -7.02 -9.98 -15.85
C ASP A 21 -7.59 -9.19 -14.65
N ALA A 22 -6.81 -9.08 -13.57
CA ALA A 22 -7.19 -8.29 -12.41
C ALA A 22 -7.22 -6.78 -12.70
N LEU A 23 -6.33 -6.28 -13.56
CA LEU A 23 -6.36 -4.89 -14.04
C LEU A 23 -7.63 -4.64 -14.86
N THR A 24 -7.91 -5.51 -15.84
CA THR A 24 -9.13 -5.44 -16.65
C THR A 24 -10.39 -5.50 -15.79
N LEU A 25 -10.40 -6.37 -14.77
CA LEU A 25 -11.50 -6.45 -13.81
C LEU A 25 -11.65 -5.15 -13.03
N ALA A 26 -10.58 -4.61 -12.44
CA ALA A 26 -10.63 -3.35 -11.71
C ALA A 26 -11.16 -2.19 -12.59
N SER A 27 -10.66 -2.07 -13.82
CA SER A 27 -11.12 -1.06 -14.79
C SER A 27 -12.60 -1.23 -15.15
N SER A 28 -13.07 -2.46 -15.40
CA SER A 28 -14.49 -2.73 -15.68
C SER A 28 -15.41 -2.38 -14.49
N GLN A 29 -14.89 -2.50 -13.27
CA GLN A 29 -15.57 -2.12 -12.02
C GLN A 29 -15.38 -0.63 -11.66
N LYS A 30 -14.85 0.19 -12.59
CA LYS A 30 -14.67 1.65 -12.46
C LYS A 30 -13.68 2.07 -11.36
N TYR A 31 -12.70 1.22 -11.05
CA TYR A 31 -11.53 1.59 -10.24
C TYR A 31 -10.42 2.12 -11.14
N ASP A 32 -9.70 3.14 -10.67
CA ASP A 32 -8.69 3.85 -11.48
C ASP A 32 -7.34 3.12 -11.50
N PHE A 33 -7.02 2.38 -10.44
CA PHE A 33 -5.75 1.66 -10.33
C PHE A 33 -5.88 0.41 -9.45
N LEU A 34 -4.93 -0.51 -9.61
CA LEU A 34 -4.90 -1.79 -8.92
C LEU A 34 -3.63 -1.92 -8.07
N VAL A 35 -3.79 -2.26 -6.80
CA VAL A 35 -2.69 -2.63 -5.90
C VAL A 35 -2.62 -4.15 -5.82
N VAL A 36 -1.52 -4.74 -6.30
CA VAL A 36 -1.35 -6.20 -6.28
C VAL A 36 0.08 -6.59 -5.91
N PRO A 37 0.25 -7.67 -5.12
CA PRO A 37 1.56 -8.24 -4.88
C PRO A 37 2.26 -8.70 -6.16
N ILE A 38 3.48 -8.22 -6.39
CA ILE A 38 4.32 -8.68 -7.49
C ILE A 38 4.62 -10.17 -7.32
N ILE A 39 5.05 -10.60 -6.13
CA ILE A 39 5.30 -12.02 -5.84
C ILE A 39 4.09 -12.70 -5.17
N ARG A 40 3.85 -13.97 -5.53
CA ARG A 40 2.88 -14.84 -4.83
C ARG A 40 3.41 -15.25 -3.46
N LYS A 41 2.56 -15.23 -2.43
CA LYS A 41 2.95 -15.57 -1.04
C LYS A 41 3.69 -16.92 -0.95
N GLN A 42 3.17 -17.96 -1.62
CA GLN A 42 3.76 -19.30 -1.66
C GLN A 42 5.19 -19.28 -2.21
N TYR A 43 5.41 -18.54 -3.29
CA TYR A 43 6.73 -18.42 -3.89
C TYR A 43 7.73 -17.74 -2.95
N GLY A 44 7.30 -16.72 -2.22
CA GLY A 44 8.13 -16.08 -1.18
C GLY A 44 8.52 -17.02 -0.04
N THR A 45 7.61 -17.91 0.39
CA THR A 45 7.88 -18.89 1.45
C THR A 45 8.75 -20.05 0.98
N ASP A 46 8.60 -20.51 -0.26
CA ASP A 46 9.39 -21.61 -0.82
C ASP A 46 10.87 -21.23 -1.00
N LEU A 47 11.16 -19.94 -1.22
CA LEU A 47 12.51 -19.39 -1.26
C LEU A 47 13.19 -19.36 0.11
N LEU A 48 12.41 -19.35 1.20
CA LEU A 48 12.95 -19.41 2.56
C LEU A 48 13.37 -20.83 2.93
N THR A 49 12.53 -21.82 2.58
CA THR A 49 12.69 -23.22 2.95
C THR A 49 13.74 -23.94 2.11
N ASN A 50 13.85 -23.60 0.82
CA ASN A 50 14.90 -24.15 -0.05
C ASN A 50 16.24 -23.48 0.24
N TYR A 51 16.93 -23.97 1.27
CA TYR A 51 18.32 -23.63 1.55
C TYR A 51 19.22 -24.14 0.41
N GLY A 52 19.61 -23.24 -0.50
CA GLY A 52 20.70 -23.48 -1.46
C GLY A 52 20.38 -23.33 -2.94
N SER A 53 19.12 -23.12 -3.34
CA SER A 53 18.83 -22.88 -4.76
C SER A 53 19.26 -21.46 -5.15
N LYS A 54 20.28 -21.35 -6.03
CA LYS A 54 20.69 -20.10 -6.69
C LYS A 54 19.63 -19.56 -7.67
N GLN A 55 18.41 -20.10 -7.64
CA GLN A 55 17.42 -19.87 -8.66
C GLN A 55 16.82 -18.47 -8.49
N SER A 56 17.00 -17.62 -9.50
CA SER A 56 16.45 -16.27 -9.52
C SER A 56 14.93 -16.31 -9.48
N THR A 57 14.32 -15.36 -8.76
CA THR A 57 12.85 -15.22 -8.72
C THR A 57 12.27 -14.58 -9.97
N TRP A 58 13.15 -14.02 -10.81
CA TRP A 58 12.79 -13.26 -12.00
C TRP A 58 11.82 -13.97 -12.95
N PRO A 59 12.01 -15.25 -13.33
CA PRO A 59 11.11 -15.91 -14.28
C PRO A 59 9.67 -16.01 -13.75
N ALA A 60 9.51 -16.22 -12.44
CA ALA A 60 8.20 -16.29 -11.81
C ALA A 60 7.52 -14.91 -11.76
N ILE A 61 8.28 -13.85 -11.47
CA ILE A 61 7.79 -12.47 -11.51
C ILE A 61 7.38 -12.08 -12.94
N ALA A 62 8.24 -12.35 -13.91
CA ALA A 62 8.02 -12.01 -15.32
C ALA A 62 6.79 -12.74 -15.88
N SER A 63 6.62 -14.02 -15.57
CA SER A 63 5.44 -14.80 -15.96
C SER A 63 4.14 -14.19 -15.38
N ARG A 64 4.19 -13.72 -14.13
CA ARG A 64 3.03 -13.15 -13.44
C ARG A 64 2.63 -11.76 -13.93
N LEU A 65 3.61 -10.93 -14.28
CA LEU A 65 3.42 -9.59 -14.82
C LEU A 65 3.33 -9.56 -16.35
N LYS A 66 3.28 -10.73 -17.00
CA LYS A 66 3.16 -10.85 -18.45
C LYS A 66 1.97 -10.01 -18.94
N GLY A 67 2.27 -9.14 -19.90
CA GLY A 67 1.29 -8.26 -20.55
C GLY A 67 0.94 -6.97 -19.80
N VAL A 68 1.46 -6.74 -18.59
CA VAL A 68 1.28 -5.44 -17.90
C VAL A 68 2.08 -4.33 -18.60
N GLY A 69 3.30 -4.64 -19.05
CA GLY A 69 4.17 -3.69 -19.74
C GLY A 69 3.82 -3.46 -21.21
N GLU A 70 2.78 -4.10 -21.75
CA GLU A 70 2.35 -3.92 -23.14
C GLU A 70 1.65 -2.57 -23.38
N SER A 71 1.10 -1.95 -22.32
CA SER A 71 0.42 -0.65 -22.39
C SER A 71 0.90 0.24 -21.25
N ALA A 72 1.24 1.50 -21.58
CA ALA A 72 1.61 2.52 -20.60
C ALA A 72 0.47 2.82 -19.60
N ASP A 73 -0.78 2.69 -20.03
CA ASP A 73 -1.94 2.88 -19.15
C ASP A 73 -2.02 1.76 -18.11
N MET A 74 -1.73 0.52 -18.50
CA MET A 74 -1.72 -0.62 -17.57
C MET A 74 -0.57 -0.56 -16.57
N SER A 75 0.62 -0.14 -17.01
CA SER A 75 1.78 -0.01 -16.11
C SER A 75 1.60 1.14 -15.11
N THR A 76 0.98 2.25 -15.52
CA THR A 76 0.68 3.39 -14.64
C THR A 76 -0.51 3.11 -13.70
N ALA A 77 -1.50 2.33 -14.14
CA ALA A 77 -2.61 1.85 -13.33
C ALA A 77 -2.23 0.72 -12.36
N LEU A 78 -1.11 0.02 -12.58
CA LEU A 78 -0.60 -0.93 -11.61
C LEU A 78 0.16 -0.20 -10.49
N VAL A 79 -0.10 -0.62 -9.25
CA VAL A 79 0.68 -0.28 -8.08
C VAL A 79 1.24 -1.57 -7.49
N ALA A 80 2.57 -1.65 -7.48
CA ALA A 80 3.31 -2.82 -7.07
C ALA A 80 3.33 -2.93 -5.55
N LEU A 81 2.69 -3.95 -4.98
CA LEU A 81 2.78 -4.22 -3.55
C LEU A 81 3.93 -5.17 -3.26
N ILE A 82 4.92 -4.70 -2.50
CA ILE A 82 5.99 -5.52 -1.96
C ILE A 82 5.48 -6.20 -0.70
N ARG A 83 5.52 -7.53 -0.68
CA ARG A 83 5.16 -8.27 0.53
C ARG A 83 6.40 -8.53 1.37
N HIS A 84 6.34 -8.10 2.62
CA HIS A 84 7.25 -8.54 3.69
C HIS A 84 6.97 -10.00 4.06
N VAL A 85 7.24 -10.91 3.13
CA VAL A 85 7.32 -12.34 3.42
C VAL A 85 8.56 -12.61 4.28
N ILE A 86 9.60 -11.78 4.13
CA ILE A 86 10.87 -11.87 4.84
C ILE A 86 11.26 -10.48 5.36
N ASP A 87 11.75 -10.44 6.59
CA ASP A 87 12.20 -9.21 7.23
C ASP A 87 13.61 -8.83 6.76
N VAL A 88 13.72 -7.71 6.03
CA VAL A 88 14.98 -7.15 5.54
C VAL A 88 15.83 -6.55 6.67
N ASP A 89 15.24 -6.34 7.85
CA ASP A 89 15.90 -5.81 9.04
C ASP A 89 16.10 -6.90 10.12
N SER A 90 15.93 -8.18 9.74
CA SER A 90 16.12 -9.32 10.64
C SER A 90 17.51 -9.34 11.26
N SER A 91 17.58 -9.70 12.55
CA SER A 91 18.83 -9.94 13.28
C SER A 91 19.63 -11.09 12.68
N ASN A 92 18.96 -12.09 12.09
CA ASN A 92 19.60 -13.21 11.42
C ASN A 92 20.14 -12.80 10.04
N ILE A 93 21.46 -12.86 9.88
CA ILE A 93 22.17 -12.49 8.64
C ILE A 93 21.67 -13.26 7.41
N HIS A 94 21.33 -14.56 7.55
CA HIS A 94 20.87 -15.37 6.43
C HIS A 94 19.50 -14.94 5.94
N ILE A 95 18.58 -14.67 6.88
CA ILE A 95 17.24 -14.15 6.58
C ILE A 95 17.36 -12.77 5.93
N ARG A 96 18.16 -11.89 6.53
CA ARG A 96 18.40 -10.53 6.03
C ARG A 96 18.98 -10.52 4.62
N ASN A 97 19.98 -11.35 4.32
CA ASN A 97 20.59 -11.41 2.99
C ASN A 97 19.62 -11.95 1.93
N LYS A 98 18.84 -12.99 2.27
CA LYS A 98 17.79 -13.52 1.37
C LYS A 98 16.69 -12.47 1.13
N ALA A 99 16.21 -11.82 2.19
CA ALA A 99 15.21 -10.76 2.11
C ALA A 99 15.68 -9.58 1.26
N THR A 100 16.95 -9.16 1.45
CA THR A 100 17.57 -8.07 0.69
C THR A 100 17.59 -8.41 -0.79
N LYS A 101 18.02 -9.62 -1.16
CA LYS A 101 18.05 -10.07 -2.55
C LYS A 101 16.64 -10.12 -3.16
N LEU A 102 15.67 -10.65 -2.41
CA LEU A 102 14.27 -10.72 -2.86
C LEU A 102 13.70 -9.33 -3.11
N LEU A 103 13.91 -8.39 -2.18
CA LEU A 103 13.46 -7.01 -2.32
C LEU A 103 14.09 -6.35 -3.54
N GLN A 104 15.39 -6.53 -3.76
CA GLN A 104 16.08 -6.00 -4.94
C GLN A 104 15.51 -6.57 -6.26
N GLU A 105 15.21 -7.87 -6.30
CA GLU A 105 14.58 -8.50 -7.47
C GLU A 105 13.13 -7.97 -7.70
N GLU A 106 12.34 -7.75 -6.64
CA GLU A 106 11.01 -7.14 -6.78
C GLU A 106 11.06 -5.67 -7.25
N LEU A 107 12.01 -4.88 -6.73
CA LEU A 107 12.21 -3.48 -7.15
C LEU A 107 12.71 -3.39 -8.60
N ALA A 108 13.63 -4.27 -8.99
CA ALA A 108 14.09 -4.38 -10.38
C ALA A 108 12.94 -4.78 -11.32
N ALA A 109 12.02 -5.64 -10.87
CA ALA A 109 10.85 -5.99 -11.65
C ALA A 109 9.88 -4.81 -11.78
N ALA A 110 9.60 -4.09 -10.70
CA ALA A 110 8.77 -2.89 -10.75
C ALA A 110 9.31 -1.85 -11.75
N GLN A 111 10.63 -1.65 -11.77
CA GLN A 111 11.33 -0.82 -12.75
C GLN A 111 11.15 -1.33 -14.18
N TYR A 112 11.42 -2.61 -14.42
CA TYR A 112 11.35 -3.22 -15.76
C TYR A 112 9.95 -3.13 -16.38
N PHE A 113 8.91 -3.37 -15.58
CA PHE A 113 7.52 -3.25 -16.02
C PHE A 113 7.00 -1.81 -15.99
N SER A 114 7.87 -0.82 -15.74
CA SER A 114 7.54 0.62 -15.71
C SER A 114 6.37 0.95 -14.79
N VAL A 115 6.27 0.26 -13.65
CA VAL A 115 5.22 0.51 -12.66
C VAL A 115 5.44 1.91 -12.08
N ALA A 116 4.38 2.71 -11.93
CA ALA A 116 4.53 4.09 -11.44
C ALA A 116 4.82 4.19 -9.94
N ARG A 117 4.34 3.23 -9.15
CA ARG A 117 4.29 3.30 -7.68
C ARG A 117 4.56 1.95 -7.05
N VAL A 118 5.38 1.94 -6.00
CA VAL A 118 5.69 0.75 -5.20
C VAL A 118 5.24 0.97 -3.76
N ILE A 119 4.40 0.07 -3.25
CA ILE A 119 3.90 0.07 -1.88
C ILE A 119 4.72 -0.88 -1.02
N ILE A 120 5.21 -0.39 0.12
CA ILE A 120 5.92 -1.18 1.14
C ILE A 120 5.27 -0.90 2.51
N ARG A 121 4.89 -1.95 3.25
CA ARG A 121 4.22 -1.79 4.55
C ARG A 121 5.19 -1.70 5.71
N ILE A 122 5.24 -0.60 6.44
CA ILE A 122 6.12 -0.49 7.61
C ILE A 122 5.42 -1.14 8.81
N ARG A 123 6.07 -2.13 9.43
CA ARG A 123 5.50 -2.90 10.55
C ARG A 123 6.05 -2.51 11.92
N ASN A 124 7.25 -1.93 11.95
CA ASN A 124 7.93 -1.53 13.18
C ASN A 124 8.90 -0.38 12.87
N GLY A 125 9.50 0.20 13.92
CA GLY A 125 10.48 1.29 13.80
C GLY A 125 11.89 0.87 13.37
N ASN A 126 12.15 -0.42 13.16
CA ASN A 126 13.43 -0.94 12.67
C ASN A 126 13.35 -1.17 11.16
N SER A 127 13.69 -0.15 10.38
CA SER A 127 13.67 -0.19 8.92
C SER A 127 14.99 0.28 8.30
N THR A 128 16.11 0.10 9.00
CA THR A 128 17.40 0.71 8.64
C THR A 128 17.93 0.16 7.32
N ASN A 129 17.93 -1.16 7.15
CA ASN A 129 18.37 -1.81 5.93
C ASN A 129 17.37 -1.58 4.80
N LEU A 130 16.06 -1.59 5.08
CA LEU A 130 15.04 -1.20 4.10
C LEU A 130 15.30 0.21 3.55
N ILE A 131 15.51 1.18 4.43
CA ILE A 131 15.81 2.57 4.09
C ILE A 131 17.10 2.65 3.28
N ARG A 132 18.16 1.93 3.67
CA ARG A 132 19.42 1.89 2.93
C ARG A 132 19.22 1.40 1.49
N ILE A 133 18.44 0.33 1.30
CA ILE A 133 18.13 -0.21 -0.03
C ILE A 133 17.30 0.81 -0.81
N ALA A 134 16.25 1.38 -0.22
CA ALA A 134 15.44 2.41 -0.85
C ALA A 134 16.29 3.62 -1.27
N ALA A 135 17.09 4.18 -0.37
CA ALA A 135 18.00 5.30 -0.62
C ALA A 135 18.94 5.03 -1.81
N SER A 136 19.52 3.84 -1.88
CA SER A 136 20.42 3.46 -2.98
C SER A 136 19.74 3.43 -4.36
N THR A 137 18.41 3.41 -4.39
CA THR A 137 17.61 3.29 -5.61
C THR A 137 16.77 4.53 -5.95
N LEU A 138 16.64 5.50 -5.03
CA LEU A 138 15.75 6.66 -5.21
C LEU A 138 16.11 7.51 -6.44
N ASN A 139 17.40 7.66 -6.73
CA ASN A 139 17.89 8.46 -7.86
C ASN A 139 17.85 7.72 -9.20
N THR A 140 17.77 6.39 -9.18
CA THR A 140 17.86 5.55 -10.39
C THR A 140 16.51 5.03 -10.85
N LEU A 141 15.53 4.93 -9.94
CA LEU A 141 14.24 4.33 -10.24
C LEU A 141 13.18 5.36 -10.68
N TYR A 142 12.31 4.93 -11.59
CA TYR A 142 11.25 5.77 -12.16
C TYR A 142 10.03 5.91 -11.25
N PHE A 143 9.83 4.96 -10.33
CA PHE A 143 8.64 4.91 -9.48
C PHE A 143 8.75 5.71 -8.19
N ALA A 144 7.60 6.03 -7.62
CA ALA A 144 7.48 6.57 -6.27
C ALA A 144 7.37 5.47 -5.21
N TYR A 145 8.02 5.67 -4.06
CA TYR A 145 7.89 4.82 -2.88
C TYR A 145 6.73 5.30 -2.02
N TRP A 146 5.81 4.38 -1.76
CA TRP A 146 4.66 4.57 -0.89
C TRP A 146 4.81 3.68 0.33
N PHE A 147 5.16 4.29 1.46
CA PHE A 147 5.31 3.58 2.73
C PHE A 147 4.00 3.59 3.48
N VAL A 148 3.47 2.40 3.80
CA VAL A 148 2.19 2.27 4.50
C VAL A 148 2.43 2.25 6.00
N PHE A 149 1.68 3.09 6.72
CA PHE A 149 1.65 3.15 8.17
C PHE A 149 0.23 2.94 8.67
N PRO A 150 0.02 2.14 9.72
CA PRO A 150 -1.28 2.08 10.38
C PRO A 150 -1.56 3.43 11.08
N THR A 151 -2.81 3.88 11.10
CA THR A 151 -3.17 5.11 11.82
C THR A 151 -3.13 4.98 13.32
N CYS A 152 -3.44 3.78 13.83
CA CYS A 152 -3.28 3.43 15.23
C CYS A 152 -2.40 2.18 15.31
N ALA A 153 -1.33 2.21 16.12
CA ALA A 153 -0.52 1.04 16.34
C ALA A 153 -1.30 0.01 17.17
N SER A 154 -1.25 -1.26 16.80
CA SER A 154 -1.74 -2.37 17.64
C SER A 154 -0.53 -2.99 18.30
N GLY A 155 -0.35 -2.76 19.60
CA GLY A 155 0.76 -3.29 20.38
C GLY A 155 0.53 -3.10 21.88
N ASN A 156 1.22 -3.88 22.70
CA ASN A 156 1.28 -3.68 24.15
C ASN A 156 2.25 -2.53 24.41
N PHE A 157 1.74 -1.30 24.41
CA PHE A 157 2.48 -0.14 24.84
C PHE A 157 2.02 0.21 26.25
N ASP A 158 2.95 0.54 27.14
CA ASP A 158 2.63 0.86 28.53
C ASP A 158 1.90 2.22 28.66
N ASP A 159 1.96 3.06 27.61
CA ASP A 159 1.22 4.32 27.46
C ASP A 159 0.50 4.38 26.09
N ASP A 160 -0.82 4.42 26.13
CA ASP A 160 -1.70 4.49 24.95
C ASP A 160 -1.43 5.73 24.08
N ASN A 161 -0.96 6.84 24.66
CA ASN A 161 -0.67 8.06 23.89
C ASN A 161 0.63 7.94 23.09
N GLU A 162 1.65 7.27 23.65
CA GLU A 162 2.93 7.07 22.96
C GLU A 162 2.77 6.04 21.84
N ALA A 163 1.97 4.99 22.08
CA ALA A 163 1.58 3.97 21.11
C ALA A 163 1.03 4.56 19.81
N GLU A 164 0.12 5.50 19.95
CA GLU A 164 -0.61 6.09 18.83
C GLU A 164 0.28 6.97 17.94
N LEU A 165 1.31 7.59 18.53
CA LEU A 165 2.27 8.43 17.80
C LEU A 165 3.40 7.62 17.17
N GLN A 166 3.61 6.35 17.55
CA GLN A 166 4.68 5.51 17.00
C GLN A 166 4.69 5.44 15.47
N PRO A 167 3.57 5.20 14.77
CA PRO A 167 3.60 5.11 13.31
C PRO A 167 4.05 6.41 12.64
N TRP A 168 3.67 7.56 13.20
CA TRP A 168 4.14 8.87 12.73
C TRP A 168 5.63 9.07 13.00
N LEU A 169 6.14 8.66 14.17
CA LEU A 169 7.57 8.71 14.48
C LEU A 169 8.40 7.84 13.52
N TRP A 170 7.90 6.66 13.16
CA TRP A 170 8.54 5.79 12.17
C TRP A 170 8.61 6.47 10.80
N TRP A 171 7.51 7.08 10.36
CA TRP A 171 7.48 7.85 9.12
C TRP A 171 8.50 9.00 9.16
N ASN A 172 8.48 9.84 10.20
CA ASN A 172 9.37 10.98 10.33
C ASN A 172 10.85 10.55 10.29
N LYS A 173 11.20 9.44 10.97
CA LYS A 173 12.53 8.84 10.92
C LYS A 173 12.90 8.38 9.51
N ILE A 174 12.01 7.65 8.82
CA ILE A 174 12.22 7.19 7.45
C ILE A 174 12.42 8.37 6.51
N TYR A 175 11.54 9.37 6.58
CA TYR A 175 11.54 10.51 5.67
C TYR A 175 12.79 11.37 5.84
N LYS A 176 13.23 11.58 7.09
CA LYS A 176 14.51 12.23 7.41
C LYS A 176 15.72 11.45 6.87
N LEU A 177 15.75 10.12 7.05
CA LEU A 177 16.86 9.29 6.57
C LEU A 177 16.92 9.17 5.04
N LEU A 178 15.79 9.41 4.36
CA LEU A 178 15.70 9.51 2.90
C LEU A 178 15.81 10.96 2.42
N ASP A 179 16.32 11.87 3.25
CA ASP A 179 16.58 13.29 2.93
C ASP A 179 15.36 13.99 2.30
N TYR A 180 14.18 13.75 2.85
CA TYR A 180 12.92 14.36 2.43
C TYR A 180 12.59 14.17 0.93
N HIS A 181 13.10 13.11 0.31
CA HIS A 181 13.07 12.91 -1.14
C HIS A 181 11.65 13.00 -1.76
N GLY A 182 11.51 13.77 -2.85
CA GLY A 182 10.21 14.08 -3.49
C GLY A 182 9.48 12.92 -4.19
N LYS A 183 10.04 11.71 -4.15
CA LYS A 183 9.40 10.45 -4.61
C LYS A 183 9.00 9.53 -3.47
N VAL A 184 9.12 9.96 -2.21
CA VAL A 184 8.80 9.18 -1.03
C VAL A 184 7.57 9.76 -0.36
N TYR A 185 6.56 8.93 -0.13
CA TYR A 185 5.26 9.38 0.39
C TYR A 185 4.71 8.42 1.45
N PRO A 186 4.05 8.94 2.50
CA PRO A 186 3.30 8.12 3.43
C PRO A 186 1.93 7.77 2.85
N VAL A 187 1.50 6.55 3.15
CA VAL A 187 0.16 6.02 2.90
C VAL A 187 -0.42 5.57 4.23
N LEU A 188 -1.63 6.01 4.55
CA LEU A 188 -2.27 5.68 5.82
C LEU A 188 -3.18 4.48 5.65
N GLU A 189 -2.99 3.43 6.43
CA GLU A 189 -3.96 2.33 6.54
C GLU A 189 -4.85 2.57 7.76
N LEU A 190 -6.13 2.84 7.52
CA LEU A 190 -7.08 3.10 8.61
C LEU A 190 -7.35 1.83 9.42
N SER A 191 -7.26 1.98 10.74
CA SER A 191 -7.62 0.98 11.75
C SER A 191 -9.12 0.97 12.03
N ALA A 192 -9.58 0.03 12.87
CA ALA A 192 -10.97 0.00 13.35
C ALA A 192 -11.29 1.21 14.23
N ASP A 193 -10.27 1.74 14.92
CA ASP A 193 -10.35 2.96 15.72
C ASP A 193 -9.76 4.14 14.95
N VAL A 194 -10.34 5.31 15.16
CA VAL A 194 -9.87 6.58 14.57
C VAL A 194 -8.78 7.16 15.46
N PRO A 195 -7.67 7.67 14.89
CA PRO A 195 -6.62 8.28 15.69
C PRO A 195 -7.11 9.54 16.43
N SER A 196 -6.48 9.89 17.54
CA SER A 196 -6.71 11.11 18.31
C SER A 196 -6.50 12.35 17.47
N GLU A 197 -7.05 13.47 17.93
CA GLU A 197 -6.92 14.74 17.21
C GLU A 197 -5.45 15.16 17.04
N GLN A 198 -4.59 14.86 18.02
CA GLN A 198 -3.16 15.14 17.95
C GLN A 198 -2.49 14.31 16.84
N ALA A 199 -2.74 13.00 16.79
CA ALA A 199 -2.22 12.13 15.74
C ALA A 199 -2.76 12.52 14.36
N GLN A 200 -4.05 12.87 14.25
CA GLN A 200 -4.63 13.42 13.01
C GLN A 200 -3.91 14.69 12.55
N LYS A 201 -3.68 15.66 13.44
CA LYS A 201 -2.98 16.92 13.11
C LYS A 201 -1.57 16.67 12.58
N ARG A 202 -0.84 15.70 13.14
CA ARG A 202 0.49 15.30 12.66
C ARG A 202 0.42 14.78 11.23
N TRP A 203 -0.44 13.81 10.95
CA TRP A 203 -0.59 13.26 9.61
C TRP A 203 -1.09 14.26 8.58
N LEU A 204 -1.93 15.22 8.98
CA LEU A 204 -2.40 16.29 8.10
C LEU A 204 -1.27 17.27 7.69
N GLY A 205 -0.16 17.31 8.42
CA GLY A 205 1.04 18.06 8.08
C GLY A 205 2.01 17.32 7.15
N GLU A 206 1.78 16.04 6.88
CA GLU A 206 2.66 15.18 6.07
C GLU A 206 2.21 15.12 4.60
N PRO A 207 3.09 14.78 3.65
CA PRO A 207 2.74 14.68 2.22
C PRO A 207 1.98 13.39 1.89
N VAL A 208 0.89 13.10 2.61
CA VAL A 208 0.07 11.88 2.44
C VAL A 208 -0.46 11.80 1.01
N ARG A 209 -0.21 10.67 0.33
CA ARG A 209 -0.67 10.46 -1.06
C ARG A 209 -1.83 9.50 -1.19
N ALA A 210 -1.96 8.56 -0.26
CA ALA A 210 -3.06 7.61 -0.31
C ALA A 210 -3.54 7.19 1.08
N VAL A 211 -4.78 6.71 1.11
CA VAL A 211 -5.44 6.17 2.30
C VAL A 211 -6.01 4.81 1.96
N ILE A 212 -5.55 3.78 2.65
CA ILE A 212 -6.06 2.41 2.55
C ILE A 212 -7.22 2.26 3.54
N LEU A 213 -8.35 1.78 3.01
CA LEU A 213 -9.60 1.55 3.70
C LEU A 213 -9.89 0.04 3.69
N PRO A 214 -9.57 -0.69 4.77
CA PRO A 214 -9.93 -2.10 4.88
C PRO A 214 -11.46 -2.28 4.91
N THR A 215 -12.02 -3.25 4.18
CA THR A 215 -13.47 -3.52 4.21
C THR A 215 -13.99 -3.82 5.62
N LYS A 216 -13.13 -4.38 6.49
CA LYS A 216 -13.42 -4.65 7.91
C LYS A 216 -13.77 -3.42 8.77
N ILE A 217 -13.42 -2.20 8.34
CA ILE A 217 -13.76 -0.98 9.10
C ILE A 217 -15.13 -0.42 8.73
N PHE A 218 -15.76 -0.96 7.68
CA PHE A 218 -17.11 -0.59 7.28
C PHE A 218 -18.12 -1.36 8.11
N THR A 219 -19.16 -0.64 8.51
CA THR A 219 -20.37 -1.18 9.13
C THR A 219 -21.49 -1.22 8.10
N THR A 220 -22.55 -1.98 8.37
CA THR A 220 -23.69 -2.07 7.46
C THR A 220 -24.83 -1.19 7.97
N ASN A 221 -25.40 -0.34 7.12
CA ASN A 221 -26.58 0.44 7.48
C ASN A 221 -27.86 -0.43 7.47
N ALA A 222 -28.99 0.16 7.88
CA ALA A 222 -30.29 -0.53 7.89
C ALA A 222 -30.75 -1.07 6.52
N LYS A 223 -30.16 -0.57 5.41
CA LYS A 223 -30.46 -0.98 4.03
C LYS A 223 -29.45 -1.99 3.48
N GLY A 224 -28.49 -2.46 4.27
CA GLY A 224 -27.50 -3.44 3.82
C GLY A 224 -26.26 -2.86 3.14
N PHE A 225 -26.10 -1.53 3.07
CA PHE A 225 -24.96 -0.90 2.40
C PHE A 225 -23.79 -0.59 3.35
N PRO A 226 -22.53 -0.69 2.88
CA PRO A 226 -21.36 -0.39 3.70
C PRO A 226 -21.24 1.11 3.95
N VAL A 227 -21.07 1.48 5.22
CA VAL A 227 -20.88 2.85 5.70
C VAL A 227 -19.81 2.89 6.78
N LEU A 228 -19.06 3.98 6.84
CA LEU A 228 -18.09 4.23 7.91
C LEU A 228 -18.76 4.94 9.10
N SER A 229 -18.18 4.80 10.29
CA SER A 229 -18.67 5.51 11.48
C SER A 229 -18.50 7.03 11.33
N PRO A 230 -19.31 7.87 12.02
CA PRO A 230 -19.20 9.32 11.92
C PRO A 230 -17.78 9.86 12.20
N ALA A 231 -17.05 9.24 13.13
CA ALA A 231 -15.66 9.60 13.43
C ALA A 231 -14.72 9.37 12.22
N HIS A 232 -14.84 8.23 11.54
CA HIS A 232 -14.06 7.96 10.33
C HIS A 232 -14.43 8.91 9.20
N GLN A 233 -15.72 9.23 9.06
CA GLN A 233 -16.20 10.16 8.04
C GLN A 233 -15.55 11.54 8.22
N LEU A 234 -15.53 12.07 9.44
CA LEU A 234 -14.88 13.34 9.76
C LEU A 234 -13.39 13.33 9.44
N PHE A 235 -12.68 12.23 9.76
CA PHE A 235 -11.26 12.12 9.45
C PHE A 235 -10.99 12.04 7.95
N ILE A 236 -11.79 11.27 7.20
CA ILE A 236 -11.69 11.17 5.74
C ILE A 236 -11.93 12.54 5.09
N ILE A 237 -12.93 13.30 5.54
CA ILE A 237 -13.19 14.67 5.03
C ILE A 237 -11.96 15.57 5.21
N LYS A 238 -11.23 15.46 6.32
CA LYS A 238 -9.96 16.18 6.51
C LYS A 238 -8.89 15.73 5.51
N LEU A 239 -8.77 14.42 5.26
CA LEU A 239 -7.79 13.85 4.32
C LEU A 239 -8.10 14.18 2.84
N ILE A 240 -9.37 14.30 2.46
CA ILE A 240 -9.78 14.68 1.10
C ILE A 240 -9.19 16.04 0.70
N LYS A 241 -9.05 16.98 1.65
CA LYS A 241 -8.43 18.29 1.40
C LYS A 241 -6.97 18.21 0.93
N LEU A 242 -6.28 17.10 1.23
CA LEU A 242 -4.92 16.82 0.77
C LEU A 242 -4.87 16.18 -0.63
N LYS A 243 -6.02 15.98 -1.29
CA LYS A 243 -6.14 15.33 -2.61
C LYS A 243 -5.53 13.92 -2.64
N VAL A 244 -5.73 13.17 -1.56
CA VAL A 244 -5.28 11.78 -1.45
C VAL A 244 -6.04 10.86 -2.41
N GLN A 245 -5.41 9.75 -2.76
CA GLN A 245 -6.07 8.63 -3.44
C GLN A 245 -6.59 7.63 -2.40
N PHE A 246 -7.72 6.98 -2.67
CA PHE A 246 -8.25 5.95 -1.78
C PHE A 246 -7.95 4.56 -2.31
N ILE A 247 -7.72 3.60 -1.41
CA ILE A 247 -7.48 2.20 -1.77
C ILE A 247 -8.40 1.32 -0.94
N ILE A 248 -9.32 0.61 -1.57
CA ILE A 248 -10.18 -0.35 -0.87
C ILE A 248 -9.43 -1.68 -0.73
N LYS A 249 -9.31 -2.19 0.49
CA LYS A 249 -8.56 -3.42 0.80
C LYS A 249 -9.49 -4.49 1.38
N GLY A 250 -9.41 -5.72 0.87
CA GLY A 250 -10.09 -6.88 1.46
C GLY A 250 -11.27 -7.40 0.66
N ILE A 251 -11.55 -6.85 -0.52
CA ILE A 251 -12.49 -7.44 -1.48
C ILE A 251 -11.80 -8.60 -2.20
N ASN A 252 -12.51 -9.73 -2.30
CA ASN A 252 -12.06 -10.87 -3.10
C ASN A 252 -12.39 -10.60 -4.58
N PRO A 253 -11.46 -10.82 -5.52
CA PRO A 253 -11.73 -10.69 -6.95
C PRO A 253 -12.96 -11.43 -7.46
N ASN A 254 -13.33 -12.55 -6.82
CA ASN A 254 -14.48 -13.36 -7.22
C ASN A 254 -15.83 -12.82 -6.72
N ASP A 255 -15.82 -11.89 -5.75
CA ASP A 255 -17.04 -11.39 -5.11
C ASP A 255 -17.47 -10.07 -5.77
N SER A 256 -17.86 -10.14 -7.04
CA SER A 256 -18.18 -8.97 -7.89
C SER A 256 -19.25 -8.05 -7.28
N ALA A 257 -20.19 -8.58 -6.51
CA ALA A 257 -21.24 -7.81 -5.83
C ALA A 257 -20.69 -6.82 -4.79
N LEU A 258 -19.49 -7.06 -4.25
CA LEU A 258 -18.88 -6.21 -3.22
C LEU A 258 -18.11 -5.02 -3.80
N PHE A 259 -17.97 -4.88 -5.12
CA PHE A 259 -17.14 -3.83 -5.71
C PHE A 259 -17.84 -2.48 -5.73
N GLU A 260 -19.07 -2.46 -6.22
CA GLU A 260 -19.83 -1.25 -6.45
C GLU A 260 -20.24 -0.53 -5.14
N PRO A 261 -20.72 -1.21 -4.08
CA PRO A 261 -21.22 -0.53 -2.88
C PRO A 261 -20.18 0.36 -2.18
N TYR A 262 -18.94 -0.12 -2.03
CA TYR A 262 -17.88 0.66 -1.37
C TYR A 262 -17.43 1.83 -2.23
N LEU A 263 -17.31 1.64 -3.55
CA LEU A 263 -16.97 2.70 -4.49
C LEU A 263 -18.04 3.80 -4.51
N GLN A 264 -19.32 3.43 -4.52
CA GLN A 264 -20.44 4.37 -4.44
C GLN A 264 -20.42 5.15 -3.12
N TYR A 265 -20.19 4.48 -1.99
CA TYR A 265 -20.10 5.15 -0.70
C TYR A 265 -18.93 6.16 -0.64
N LEU A 266 -17.75 5.81 -1.18
CA LEU A 266 -16.63 6.76 -1.26
C LEU A 266 -16.94 7.94 -2.17
N LYS A 267 -17.60 7.71 -3.31
CA LYS A 267 -18.07 8.81 -4.18
C LYS A 267 -19.10 9.69 -3.48
N TYR A 268 -19.92 9.14 -2.59
CA TYR A 268 -20.89 9.91 -1.81
C TYR A 268 -20.20 10.80 -0.77
N ILE A 269 -19.29 10.26 0.04
CA ILE A 269 -18.62 11.04 1.11
C ILE A 269 -17.66 12.09 0.55
N THR A 270 -17.12 11.86 -0.65
CA THR A 270 -16.14 12.75 -1.30
C THR A 270 -16.77 13.87 -2.12
N ARG A 271 -18.10 13.89 -2.27
CA ARG A 271 -18.85 14.98 -2.90
C ARG A 271 -19.16 16.15 -1.96
N VAL A 272 -18.90 15.99 -0.66
CA VAL A 272 -19.12 16.99 0.39
C VAL A 272 -17.95 17.98 0.40
#